data_AF-A0A958P9R9-F1
#
_entry.id   AF-A0A958P9R9-F1
#
_cell.length_a   1.000
_cell.length_b   1.000
_cell.length_c   1.000
_cell.angle_alpha   90.00
_cell.angle_beta   90.00
_cell.angle_gamma   90.00
#
_symmetry.space_group_name_H-M   'P 1'
#
loop_
_entity.id
_entity.type
_entity.pdbx_description
1 polymer ?
#
loop_
_entity_poly.entity_id
_entity_poly.type
_entity_poly.pdbx_seq_one_letter_code
_entity_poly.pdbx_strand_id
1 'polypeptide(L)'
;MDIYQGDKELGKIKIKLFADQVPETVSNFADLADGKKEFTDIKTGKKVKHPFYDGLTFHRIIEGFMIQGGDPQGDGRGGPGYVFDDEVRPDLKHSKAGILSMANAGKINGKGTNGSQFFITLVATPHLDGKHT
;
A
#
# COMPACT_ATOMS: atom_id res chain seq x y z
N MET A 1 -9.37 -1.18 -8.33
CA MET A 1 -9.87 -1.88 -7.14
C MET A 1 -11.36 -1.70 -7.06
N ASP A 2 -12.11 -2.81 -7.05
CA ASP A 2 -13.54 -2.82 -6.76
C ASP A 2 -13.74 -2.83 -5.25
N ILE A 3 -14.56 -1.91 -4.73
CA ILE A 3 -14.71 -1.66 -3.30
C ILE A 3 -16.09 -2.07 -2.83
N TYR A 4 -16.14 -2.76 -1.69
CA TYR A 4 -17.36 -3.29 -1.10
C TYR A 4 -17.48 -2.88 0.37
N GLN A 5 -18.72 -2.74 0.85
CA GLN A 5 -19.07 -2.65 2.27
C GLN A 5 -20.07 -3.76 2.59
N GLY A 6 -19.60 -4.81 3.27
CA GLY A 6 -20.33 -6.08 3.29
C GLY A 6 -20.52 -6.58 1.86
N ASP A 7 -21.75 -6.95 1.49
CA ASP A 7 -22.08 -7.41 0.14
C ASP A 7 -22.39 -6.28 -0.85
N LYS A 8 -22.39 -5.02 -0.40
CA LYS A 8 -22.72 -3.87 -1.24
C LYS A 8 -21.50 -3.36 -1.99
N GLU A 9 -21.55 -3.36 -3.32
CA GLU A 9 -20.56 -2.67 -4.16
C GLU A 9 -20.68 -1.14 -3.96
N LEU A 10 -19.59 -0.51 -3.55
CA LEU A 10 -19.48 0.94 -3.38
C LEU A 10 -18.93 1.63 -4.63
N GLY A 11 -18.26 0.87 -5.51
CA GLY A 11 -17.73 1.34 -6.78
C GLY A 11 -16.26 1.02 -6.97
N LYS A 12 -15.62 1.72 -7.89
CA LYS A 12 -14.27 1.40 -8.37
C LYS A 12 -13.29 2.53 -8.12
N ILE A 13 -12.15 2.22 -7.50
CA ILE A 13 -11.00 3.11 -7.43
C ILE A 13 -10.08 2.79 -8.60
N LYS A 14 -9.87 3.78 -9.48
CA LYS A 14 -8.87 3.76 -10.54
C LYS A 14 -7.63 4.50 -10.08
N ILE A 15 -6.47 3.90 -10.28
CA ILE A 15 -5.19 4.39 -9.76
C ILE A 15 -4.25 4.59 -10.94
N LYS A 16 -3.61 5.76 -10.99
CA LYS A 16 -2.47 6.02 -11.87
C LYS A 16 -1.19 5.78 -11.06
N LEU A 17 -0.30 4.95 -11.59
CA LEU A 17 0.99 4.62 -10.98
C LEU A 17 2.13 5.33 -11.73
N PHE A 18 3.15 5.77 -11.00
CA PHE A 18 4.29 6.53 -11.55
C PHE A 18 5.53 5.64 -11.73
N ALA A 19 5.42 4.62 -12.59
CA ALA A 19 6.46 3.60 -12.78
C ALA A 19 7.84 4.18 -13.15
N ASP A 20 7.88 5.26 -13.93
CA ASP A 20 9.13 5.91 -14.35
C ASP A 20 9.85 6.63 -13.19
N GLN A 21 9.14 6.98 -12.12
CA GLN A 21 9.67 7.74 -10.98
C GLN A 21 10.01 6.84 -9.79
N VAL A 22 9.21 5.79 -9.56
CA VAL A 22 9.27 4.86 -8.42
C VAL A 22 9.04 3.40 -8.89
N PRO A 23 9.95 2.86 -9.72
CA PRO A 23 9.76 1.59 -10.41
C PRO A 23 9.61 0.39 -9.47
N GLU A 24 10.40 0.29 -8.40
CA GLU A 24 10.34 -0.86 -7.48
C GLU A 24 9.02 -0.87 -6.69
N THR A 25 8.58 0.30 -6.25
CA THR A 25 7.32 0.50 -5.51
C THR A 25 6.12 0.19 -6.40
N VAL A 26 6.13 0.69 -7.64
CA VAL A 26 5.05 0.43 -8.60
C VAL A 26 5.02 -1.02 -9.03
N SER A 27 6.17 -1.62 -9.32
CA SER A 27 6.30 -3.05 -9.62
C SER A 27 5.75 -3.89 -8.46
N ASN A 28 6.13 -3.57 -7.22
CA ASN A 28 5.62 -4.23 -6.03
C ASN A 28 4.10 -4.17 -5.91
N PHE A 29 3.51 -2.98 -5.98
CA PHE A 29 2.06 -2.80 -5.85
C PHE A 29 1.31 -3.47 -7.00
N ALA A 30 1.73 -3.24 -8.25
CA ALA A 30 1.06 -3.78 -9.43
C ALA A 30 1.15 -5.31 -9.50
N ASP A 31 2.33 -5.88 -9.25
CA ASP A 31 2.50 -7.33 -9.33
C ASP A 31 1.82 -8.06 -8.16
N LEU A 32 1.71 -7.45 -6.98
CA LEU A 32 0.86 -7.98 -5.90
C LEU A 32 -0.62 -7.91 -6.30
N ALA A 33 -1.08 -6.81 -6.90
CA ALA A 33 -2.46 -6.66 -7.36
C ALA A 33 -2.82 -7.68 -8.45
N ASP A 34 -1.93 -7.89 -9.42
CA ASP A 34 -2.13 -8.81 -10.54
C ASP A 34 -1.84 -10.28 -10.19
N GLY A 35 -1.35 -10.57 -8.98
CA GLY A 35 -0.94 -11.92 -8.58
C GLY A 35 0.31 -12.45 -9.28
N LYS A 36 1.16 -11.55 -9.78
CA LYS A 36 2.43 -11.86 -10.44
C LYS A 36 3.59 -12.01 -9.45
N LYS A 37 3.49 -11.38 -8.26
CA LYS A 37 4.50 -11.45 -7.22
C LYS A 37 4.18 -12.54 -6.20
N GLU A 38 5.18 -13.34 -5.85
CA GLU A 38 5.06 -14.30 -4.77
C GLU A 38 5.11 -13.59 -3.41
N PHE A 39 4.31 -14.05 -2.46
CA PHE A 39 4.30 -13.56 -1.08
C PHE A 39 4.16 -14.71 -0.09
N THR A 40 4.45 -14.46 1.19
CA THR A 40 4.26 -15.45 2.25
C THR A 40 2.85 -15.34 2.83
N ASP A 41 2.06 -16.41 2.72
CA ASP A 41 0.77 -16.50 3.39
C ASP A 41 0.98 -16.54 4.91
N ILE A 42 0.36 -15.59 5.63
CA ILE A 42 0.59 -15.42 7.07
C ILE A 42 -0.02 -16.55 7.92
N LYS A 43 -1.03 -17.27 7.40
CA LYS A 43 -1.71 -18.36 8.12
C LYS A 43 -0.92 -19.66 8.04
N THR A 44 -0.28 -19.90 6.90
CA THR A 44 0.40 -21.16 6.59
C THR A 44 1.92 -21.06 6.58
N GLY A 45 2.47 -19.85 6.49
CA GLY A 45 3.91 -19.60 6.32
C GLY A 45 4.46 -19.99 4.94
N LYS A 46 3.60 -20.42 4.01
CA LYS A 46 4.02 -20.88 2.69
C LYS A 46 4.09 -19.73 1.69
N LYS A 47 4.98 -19.88 0.72
CA LYS A 47 4.99 -19.03 -0.47
C LYS A 47 3.80 -19.35 -1.36
N VAL A 48 3.05 -18.31 -1.74
CA VAL A 48 1.87 -18.39 -2.59
C VAL A 48 1.90 -17.27 -3.63
N LYS A 49 1.11 -17.46 -4.69
CA LYS A 49 1.05 -16.52 -5.83
C LYS A 49 -0.37 -16.47 -6.39
N HIS A 50 -1.07 -15.39 -6.07
CA HIS A 50 -2.40 -15.03 -6.55
C HIS A 50 -2.62 -13.52 -6.29
N PRO A 51 -3.68 -12.87 -6.81
CA PRO A 51 -3.98 -11.48 -6.49
C PRO A 51 -4.00 -11.26 -4.98
N PHE A 52 -3.07 -10.44 -4.48
CA PHE A 52 -2.78 -10.30 -3.04
C PHE A 52 -3.82 -9.44 -2.32
N TYR A 53 -4.28 -8.37 -2.97
CA TYR A 53 -5.19 -7.39 -2.35
C TYR A 53 -6.66 -7.83 -2.32
N ASP A 54 -7.00 -8.92 -3.03
CA ASP A 54 -8.37 -9.41 -3.09
C ASP A 54 -8.84 -9.89 -1.72
N GLY A 55 -10.00 -9.38 -1.28
CA GLY A 55 -10.57 -9.68 0.03
C GLY A 55 -9.91 -8.97 1.20
N LEU A 56 -8.87 -8.15 0.98
CA LEU A 56 -8.26 -7.38 2.05
C LEU A 56 -9.11 -6.14 2.39
N THR A 57 -9.06 -5.73 3.66
CA THR A 57 -9.83 -4.60 4.17
C THR A 57 -8.99 -3.32 4.28
N PHE A 58 -9.66 -2.17 4.14
CA PHE A 58 -9.13 -0.92 4.71
C PHE A 58 -9.26 -0.99 6.23
N HIS A 59 -8.18 -1.36 6.91
CA HIS A 59 -8.19 -1.64 8.35
C HIS A 59 -8.03 -0.37 9.20
N ARG A 60 -7.59 0.75 8.60
CA ARG A 60 -7.42 2.02 9.32
C ARG A 60 -7.95 3.18 8.49
N ILE A 61 -9.00 3.82 8.97
CA ILE A 61 -9.68 4.94 8.32
C ILE A 61 -9.66 6.11 9.30
N ILE A 62 -9.06 7.23 8.90
CA ILE A 62 -9.02 8.46 9.72
C ILE A 62 -9.63 9.58 8.89
N GLU A 63 -10.82 10.03 9.32
CA GLU A 63 -11.53 11.14 8.69
C GLU A 63 -10.65 12.40 8.68
N GLY A 64 -10.65 13.12 7.55
CA GLY A 64 -9.80 14.29 7.36
C GLY A 64 -8.30 13.97 7.24
N PHE A 65 -7.91 12.71 7.05
CA PHE A 65 -6.50 12.33 6.87
C PHE A 65 -6.29 11.32 5.74
N MET A 66 -6.59 10.04 5.95
CA MET A 66 -6.29 8.97 4.99
C MET A 66 -7.09 7.70 5.26
N ILE A 67 -7.14 6.82 4.26
CA ILE A 67 -7.59 5.42 4.38
C ILE A 67 -6.42 4.48 4.07
N GLN A 68 -6.17 3.49 4.93
CA GLN A 68 -5.04 2.56 4.83
C GLN A 68 -5.53 1.11 4.73
N GLY A 69 -4.89 0.36 3.83
CA GLY A 69 -5.19 -1.03 3.53
C GLY A 69 -3.93 -1.83 3.19
N GLY A 70 -4.10 -3.02 2.59
CA GLY A 70 -3.00 -3.86 2.14
C GLY A 70 -2.33 -4.72 3.24
N ASP A 71 -3.00 -4.91 4.38
CA ASP A 71 -2.58 -5.83 5.42
C ASP A 71 -3.44 -7.12 5.40
N PRO A 72 -2.84 -8.31 5.20
CA PRO A 72 -3.56 -9.58 5.25
C PRO A 72 -4.14 -9.96 6.62
N GLN A 73 -3.67 -9.35 7.71
CA GLN A 73 -4.24 -9.53 9.05
C GLN A 73 -5.32 -8.50 9.39
N GLY A 74 -5.34 -7.36 8.71
CA GLY A 74 -6.27 -6.27 8.97
C GLY A 74 -6.05 -5.57 10.31
N ASP A 75 -4.85 -5.63 10.89
CA ASP A 75 -4.51 -5.01 12.19
C ASP A 75 -3.32 -4.03 12.13
N GLY A 76 -2.78 -3.81 10.93
CA GLY A 76 -1.62 -2.98 10.63
C GLY A 76 -0.28 -3.68 10.80
N ARG A 77 -0.23 -4.96 11.21
CA ARG A 77 1.04 -5.65 11.55
C ARG A 77 1.50 -6.64 10.51
N GLY A 78 0.63 -7.04 9.57
CA GLY A 78 0.99 -7.97 8.51
C GLY A 78 1.61 -7.31 7.28
N GLY A 79 1.93 -8.15 6.31
CA GLY A 79 2.55 -7.76 5.05
C GLY A 79 2.80 -8.98 4.15
N PRO A 80 3.56 -8.81 3.06
CA PRO A 80 3.76 -9.87 2.06
C PRO A 80 4.88 -10.85 2.44
N GLY A 81 5.39 -10.77 3.68
CA GLY A 81 6.51 -11.59 4.17
C GLY A 81 7.90 -11.10 3.74
N TYR A 82 7.99 -9.87 3.24
CA TYR A 82 9.25 -9.18 2.93
C TYR A 82 9.06 -7.66 3.08
N VAL A 83 10.19 -6.94 3.07
CA VAL A 83 10.23 -5.48 3.02
C VAL A 83 11.24 -5.00 1.97
N PHE A 84 11.06 -3.77 1.49
CA PHE A 84 11.98 -3.09 0.58
C PHE A 84 12.14 -1.60 0.96
N ASP A 85 13.19 -0.99 0.41
CA ASP A 85 13.59 0.39 0.72
C ASP A 85 12.62 1.43 0.13
N ASP A 86 12.74 2.68 0.60
CA ASP A 86 11.96 3.82 0.10
C ASP A 86 12.51 4.33 -1.25
N GLU A 87 11.62 4.71 -2.17
CA GLU A 87 11.96 5.42 -3.41
C GLU A 87 11.46 6.87 -3.35
N VAL A 88 11.71 7.56 -2.23
CA VAL A 88 11.24 8.93 -2.00
C VAL A 88 11.76 9.89 -3.07
N ARG A 89 10.86 10.71 -3.61
CA ARG A 89 11.15 11.72 -4.64
C ARG A 89 10.76 13.13 -4.18
N PRO A 90 11.61 14.16 -4.34
CA PRO A 90 11.26 15.53 -3.95
C PRO A 90 10.06 16.10 -4.71
N ASP A 91 9.82 15.63 -5.93
CA ASP A 91 8.75 16.03 -6.84
C ASP A 91 7.42 15.27 -6.62
N LEU A 92 7.44 14.14 -5.89
CA LEU A 92 6.25 13.43 -5.48
C LEU A 92 5.86 13.86 -4.06
N LYS A 93 4.85 14.73 -3.97
CA LYS A 93 4.37 15.31 -2.71
C LYS A 93 2.96 14.90 -2.38
N HIS A 94 2.66 14.75 -1.10
CA HIS A 94 1.32 14.54 -0.56
C HIS A 94 0.51 15.85 -0.53
N SER A 95 0.40 16.49 -1.69
CA SER A 95 -0.10 17.86 -1.85
C SER A 95 -1.62 17.98 -1.89
N LYS A 96 -2.36 16.86 -1.98
CA LYS A 96 -3.81 16.83 -2.11
C LYS A 96 -4.39 15.48 -1.73
N ALA A 97 -5.72 15.40 -1.69
CA ALA A 97 -6.47 14.15 -1.60
C ALA A 97 -6.27 13.26 -2.84
N GLY A 98 -6.45 11.95 -2.65
CA GLY A 98 -6.40 10.94 -3.71
C GLY A 98 -4.99 10.45 -4.07
N ILE A 99 -3.98 10.75 -3.24
CA ILE A 99 -2.61 10.27 -3.46
C ILE A 99 -2.47 8.90 -2.81
N LEU A 100 -2.11 7.89 -3.60
CA LEU A 100 -1.69 6.57 -3.13
C LEU A 100 -0.23 6.64 -2.69
N SER A 101 0.10 6.12 -1.51
CA SER A 101 1.48 6.06 -1.00
C SER A 101 1.68 4.84 -0.09
N MET A 102 2.94 4.41 0.06
CA MET A 102 3.31 3.26 0.88
C MET A 102 3.22 3.56 2.38
N ALA A 103 2.51 2.71 3.12
CA ALA A 103 2.61 2.69 4.57
C ALA A 103 3.88 1.92 4.98
N ASN A 104 4.61 2.46 5.95
CA ASN A 104 5.84 1.86 6.47
C ASN A 104 6.00 2.17 7.98
N ALA A 105 6.94 1.49 8.62
CA ALA A 105 7.32 1.67 10.02
C ALA A 105 8.61 2.52 10.17
N GLY A 106 8.89 3.37 9.19
CA GLY A 106 10.15 4.11 9.11
C GLY A 106 11.35 3.24 8.71
N LYS A 107 12.55 3.71 9.06
CA LYS A 107 13.80 3.02 8.71
C LYS A 107 14.31 2.17 9.87
N ILE A 108 14.65 0.92 9.58
CA ILE A 108 15.27 -0.01 10.53
C ILE A 108 16.66 -0.35 10.00
N ASN A 109 17.70 -0.04 10.77
CA ASN A 109 19.11 -0.22 10.38
C ASN A 109 19.44 0.42 9.01
N GLY A 110 18.87 1.60 8.75
CA GLY A 110 19.07 2.36 7.51
C GLY A 110 18.20 1.92 6.33
N LYS A 111 17.45 0.83 6.45
CA LYS A 111 16.58 0.30 5.40
C LYS A 111 15.12 0.68 5.61
N GLY A 112 14.42 1.00 4.52
CA GLY A 112 12.99 1.21 4.50
C GLY A 112 12.22 -0.07 4.83
N THR A 113 10.95 0.11 5.19
CA THR A 113 10.08 -0.98 5.64
C THR A 113 8.81 -1.07 4.80
N ASN A 114 8.90 -0.68 3.53
CA ASN A 114 7.77 -0.79 2.61
C ASN A 114 7.47 -2.27 2.37
N GLY A 115 6.19 -2.63 2.40
CA GLY A 115 5.72 -3.99 2.17
C GLY A 115 4.55 -3.99 1.20
N SER A 116 3.37 -4.38 1.67
CA SER A 116 2.13 -4.35 0.88
C SER A 116 1.15 -3.28 1.36
N GLN A 117 1.35 -2.72 2.55
CA GLN A 117 0.42 -1.74 3.09
C GLN A 117 0.56 -0.41 2.36
N PHE A 118 -0.57 0.21 2.08
CA PHE A 118 -0.66 1.49 1.39
C PHE A 118 -1.75 2.35 2.04
N PHE A 119 -1.69 3.65 1.80
CA PHE A 119 -2.77 4.57 2.14
C PHE A 119 -3.14 5.46 0.97
N ILE A 120 -4.38 5.95 0.98
CA ILE A 120 -4.89 6.97 0.07
C ILE A 120 -5.23 8.21 0.90
N THR A 121 -4.62 9.35 0.56
CA THR A 121 -4.88 10.60 1.27
C THR A 121 -6.30 11.10 1.05
N LEU A 122 -6.93 11.66 2.08
CA LEU A 122 -8.23 12.34 2.00
C LEU A 122 -8.09 13.86 2.00
N VAL A 123 -6.92 14.38 2.35
CA VAL A 123 -6.53 15.79 2.34
C VAL A 123 -5.05 15.93 1.94
N ALA A 124 -4.52 17.14 1.86
CA ALA A 124 -3.07 17.34 1.75
C ALA A 124 -2.37 16.93 3.05
N THR A 125 -1.31 16.14 2.96
CA THR A 125 -0.56 15.61 4.12
C THR A 125 0.95 15.84 3.99
N PRO A 126 1.42 17.10 3.84
CA PRO A 126 2.82 17.42 3.53
C PRO A 126 3.82 16.97 4.61
N HIS A 127 3.36 16.72 5.85
CA HIS A 127 4.19 16.19 6.92
C HIS A 127 4.66 14.74 6.69
N LEU A 128 4.10 14.06 5.68
CA LEU A 128 4.49 12.72 5.21
C LEU A 128 5.54 12.77 4.09
N ASP A 129 5.78 13.94 3.49
CA ASP A 129 6.78 14.10 2.42
C ASP A 129 8.16 13.70 2.92
N GLY A 130 8.89 12.94 2.11
CA GLY A 130 10.22 12.46 2.47
C GLY A 130 10.25 11.20 3.35
N LYS A 131 9.09 10.73 3.82
CA LYS A 131 8.96 9.59 4.75
C LYS A 131 8.21 8.41 4.14
N HIS A 132 7.35 8.69 3.18
CA HIS A 132 6.56 7.71 2.45
C HIS A 132 6.79 7.90 0.96
N THR A 133 6.85 6.79 0.23
CA THR A 133 7.01 6.77 -1.23
C THR A 133 5.66 6.93 -1.90
#